data_AF-A0A345CU52-F1
#
_entry.id   AF-A0A345CU52-F1
#
_cell.length_a   1.000
_cell.length_b   1.000
_cell.length_c   1.000
_cell.angle_alpha   90.00
_cell.angle_beta   90.00
_cell.angle_gamma   90.00
#
_symmetry.space_group_name_H-M   'P 1'
#
loop_
_entity.id
_entity.type
_entity.pdbx_description
1 polymer ?
#
loop_
_entity_poly.entity_id
_entity_poly.type
_entity_poly.pdbx_seq_one_letter_code
_entity_poly.pdbx_strand_id
1 'polypeptide(L)'
;MNRYKLLATLLLAVTLAGCSTSKDEMLPPGDSSMLDMWNDGASVTHTTTESRATLSRPVSDGERVISQQTRESYSRTQENEIQQTFPRLPNPDMVMYVYPHLADGSTPVPGYSTVFPFYSQVQYALPGERTEDL
;
A
#
# COMPACT_ATOMS: atom_id res chain seq x y z
N MET A 1 46.11 21.68 -38.28
CA MET A 1 44.92 21.66 -37.39
C MET A 1 44.05 20.41 -37.49
N ASN A 2 43.94 19.71 -38.63
CA ASN A 2 43.01 18.57 -38.74
C ASN A 2 43.41 17.30 -37.96
N ARG A 3 44.70 17.11 -37.69
CA ARG A 3 45.25 15.91 -37.00
C ARG A 3 44.87 15.88 -35.51
N TYR A 4 44.98 17.03 -34.85
CA TYR A 4 44.60 17.20 -33.45
C TYR A 4 43.07 17.18 -33.25
N LYS A 5 42.31 17.70 -34.22
CA LYS A 5 40.84 17.57 -34.22
C LYS A 5 40.40 16.10 -34.34
N LEU A 6 41.02 15.31 -35.22
CA LEU A 6 40.77 13.87 -35.36
C LEU A 6 41.12 13.09 -34.08
N LEU A 7 42.25 13.41 -33.44
CA LEU A 7 42.63 12.80 -32.16
C LEU A 7 41.66 13.17 -31.02
N ALA A 8 41.22 14.43 -30.96
CA ALA A 8 40.25 14.87 -29.95
C ALA A 8 38.87 14.23 -30.13
N THR A 9 38.40 14.06 -31.38
CA THR A 9 37.14 13.36 -31.66
C THR A 9 37.21 11.88 -31.32
N LEU A 10 38.37 11.24 -31.54
CA LEU A 10 38.57 9.83 -31.22
C LEU A 10 38.63 9.60 -29.70
N LEU A 11 39.28 10.50 -28.96
CA LEU A 11 39.35 10.44 -27.51
C LEU A 11 37.97 10.68 -26.85
N LEU A 12 37.18 11.62 -27.38
CA LEU A 12 35.80 11.84 -26.95
C LEU A 12 34.93 10.58 -27.17
N ALA A 13 35.04 9.94 -28.33
CA ALA A 13 34.28 8.73 -28.63
C ALA A 13 34.62 7.55 -27.68
N VAL A 14 35.88 7.40 -27.27
CA VAL A 14 36.29 6.36 -26.30
C VAL A 14 35.72 6.62 -24.91
N THR A 15 35.62 7.88 -24.48
CA THR A 15 35.04 8.21 -23.16
C THR A 15 33.53 7.98 -23.07
N LEU A 16 32.81 8.02 -24.21
CA LEU A 16 31.37 7.70 -24.25
C LEU A 16 31.08 6.18 -24.23
N ALA A 17 32.09 5.32 -24.44
CA ALA A 17 31.95 3.87 -24.36
C ALA A 17 32.08 3.32 -22.92
N GLY A 18 32.07 4.18 -21.90
CA GLY A 18 32.14 3.79 -20.49
C GLY A 18 30.75 3.64 -19.84
N CYS A 19 30.54 2.51 -19.15
CA CYS A 19 29.37 2.12 -18.34
C CYS A 19 28.18 1.46 -19.07
N SER A 20 28.43 0.49 -19.95
CA SER A 20 27.41 -0.52 -20.27
C SER A 20 27.63 -1.73 -19.36
N THR A 21 26.91 -1.80 -18.23
CA THR A 21 26.83 -3.05 -17.45
C THR A 21 26.10 -4.10 -18.28
N SER A 22 26.64 -5.31 -18.37
CA SER A 22 26.05 -6.38 -19.17
C SER A 22 24.92 -7.06 -18.38
N LYS A 23 23.81 -7.39 -19.04
CA LYS A 23 22.68 -8.09 -18.40
C LYS A 23 23.10 -9.42 -17.79
N ASP A 24 24.08 -10.09 -18.39
CA ASP A 24 24.53 -11.42 -17.98
C ASP A 24 25.39 -11.39 -16.71
N GLU A 25 25.97 -10.24 -16.36
CA GLU A 25 26.66 -10.04 -15.08
C GLU A 25 25.71 -9.56 -13.97
N MET A 26 24.67 -8.81 -14.32
CA MET A 26 23.68 -8.30 -13.36
C MET A 26 22.58 -9.32 -13.03
N LEU A 27 22.25 -10.19 -13.98
CA LEU A 27 21.25 -11.26 -13.87
C LEU A 27 21.77 -12.49 -14.64
N PRO A 28 22.82 -13.17 -14.15
CA PRO A 28 23.26 -14.41 -14.76
C PRO A 28 22.06 -15.38 -14.75
N PRO A 29 21.75 -16.03 -15.88
CA PRO A 29 20.78 -17.12 -15.87
C PRO A 29 21.39 -18.26 -15.05
N GLY A 30 21.14 -18.25 -13.74
CA GLY A 30 21.59 -19.28 -12.82
C GLY A 30 20.63 -20.46 -12.81
N ASP A 31 21.16 -21.64 -12.54
CA ASP A 31 20.39 -22.88 -12.33
C ASP A 31 19.67 -22.89 -10.96
N SER A 32 19.61 -21.76 -10.27
CA SER A 32 19.00 -21.62 -8.95
C SER A 32 17.48 -21.75 -9.04
N SER A 33 16.91 -22.58 -8.16
CA SER A 33 15.47 -22.65 -7.95
C SER A 33 14.93 -21.29 -7.51
N MET A 34 13.71 -20.94 -7.93
CA MET A 34 12.98 -19.76 -7.43
C MET A 34 12.91 -19.74 -5.89
N LEU A 35 12.88 -20.91 -5.25
CA LEU A 35 12.86 -21.05 -3.80
C LEU A 35 14.19 -20.63 -3.17
N ASP A 36 15.31 -20.99 -3.80
CA ASP A 36 16.64 -20.60 -3.33
C ASP A 36 16.85 -19.09 -3.48
N MET A 37 16.41 -18.51 -4.60
CA MET A 37 16.44 -17.06 -4.82
C MET A 37 15.56 -16.27 -3.83
N TRP A 38 14.43 -16.85 -3.39
CA TRP A 38 13.55 -16.24 -2.39
C TRP A 38 14.18 -16.26 -1.00
N ASN A 39 14.77 -17.39 -0.61
CA ASN A 39 15.45 -17.54 0.68
C ASN A 39 16.71 -16.68 0.77
N ASP A 40 17.44 -16.53 -0.34
CA ASP A 40 18.66 -15.72 -0.43
C ASP A 40 18.38 -14.21 -0.58
N GLY A 41 17.10 -13.81 -0.52
CA GLY A 41 16.71 -12.41 -0.52
C GLY A 41 16.91 -11.74 -1.87
N ALA A 42 16.28 -12.28 -2.92
CA ALA A 42 16.01 -11.65 -4.22
C ALA A 42 16.93 -10.47 -4.59
N SER A 43 18.21 -10.73 -4.90
CA SER A 43 19.20 -9.83 -5.53
C SER A 43 18.85 -8.32 -5.50
N VAL A 44 18.67 -7.76 -4.30
CA VAL A 44 18.70 -6.31 -4.10
C VAL A 44 20.11 -6.04 -3.63
N THR A 45 20.96 -5.69 -4.58
CA THR A 45 22.35 -5.27 -4.39
C THR A 45 22.47 -4.51 -3.06
N HIS A 46 23.31 -5.01 -2.14
CA HIS A 46 23.55 -4.46 -0.80
C HIS A 46 23.69 -2.92 -0.76
N THR A 47 24.16 -2.31 -1.84
CA THR A 47 24.33 -0.85 -2.02
C THR A 47 23.02 -0.05 -2.10
N THR A 48 21.92 -0.66 -2.54
CA THR A 48 20.61 0.00 -2.63
C THR A 48 19.81 -0.04 -1.33
N THR A 49 20.10 -1.02 -0.47
CA THR A 49 19.48 -1.14 0.87
C THR A 49 20.02 -0.07 1.82
N GLU A 50 21.32 0.20 1.80
CA GLU A 50 21.95 1.23 2.65
C GLU A 50 21.49 2.65 2.31
N SER A 51 21.32 2.95 1.01
CA SER A 51 20.82 4.26 0.55
C SER A 51 19.34 4.47 0.88
N ARG A 52 18.52 3.40 0.88
CA ARG A 52 17.13 3.45 1.37
C ARG A 52 17.02 3.52 2.90
N ALA A 53 17.94 2.90 3.63
CA ALA A 53 17.91 2.87 5.10
C ALA A 53 18.02 4.28 5.71
N THR A 54 18.78 5.18 5.06
CA THR A 54 18.93 6.58 5.51
C THR A 54 17.59 7.36 5.50
N LEU A 55 16.64 6.98 4.66
CA LEU A 55 15.33 7.63 4.53
C LEU A 55 14.22 6.93 5.33
N SER A 56 14.49 5.78 5.95
CA SER A 56 13.49 4.99 6.65
C SER A 56 13.45 5.32 8.15
N ARG A 57 12.26 5.62 8.68
CA ARG A 57 12.02 5.65 10.14
C ARG A 57 12.17 4.21 10.66
N PRO A 58 13.01 3.95 11.70
CA PRO A 58 13.08 2.63 12.29
C PRO A 58 11.72 2.27 12.90
N VAL A 59 11.23 1.07 12.58
CA VAL A 59 9.99 0.54 13.14
C VAL A 59 10.26 0.20 14.61
N SER A 60 9.49 0.80 15.53
CA SER A 60 9.63 0.51 16.96
C SER A 60 9.25 -0.95 17.25
N ASP A 61 9.82 -1.55 18.29
CA ASP A 61 9.53 -2.95 18.64
C ASP A 61 8.03 -3.19 18.89
N GLY A 62 7.32 -2.22 19.47
CA GLY A 62 5.86 -2.29 19.63
C GLY A 62 5.11 -2.37 18.30
N GLU A 63 5.56 -1.61 17.30
CA GLU A 63 4.95 -1.64 15.95
C GLU A 63 5.31 -2.92 15.18
N ARG A 64 6.49 -3.52 15.45
CA ARG A 64 6.86 -4.83 14.90
C ARG A 64 5.97 -5.93 15.47
N VAL A 65 5.69 -5.90 16.77
CA VAL A 65 4.79 -6.88 17.41
C VAL A 65 3.35 -6.72 16.90
N ILE A 66 2.83 -5.49 16.82
CA ILE A 66 1.48 -5.24 16.29
C ILE A 66 1.36 -5.67 14.83
N SER A 67 2.35 -5.33 13.99
CA SER A 67 2.33 -5.71 12.57
C SER A 67 2.47 -7.22 12.37
N GLN A 68 3.26 -7.90 13.19
CA GLN A 68 3.38 -9.36 13.17
C GLN A 68 2.09 -10.04 13.63
N GLN A 69 1.50 -9.61 14.75
CA GLN A 69 0.22 -10.11 15.22
C GLN A 69 -0.90 -9.87 14.21
N THR A 70 -0.93 -8.71 13.56
CA THR A 70 -1.89 -8.40 12.49
C THR A 70 -1.70 -9.34 11.30
N ARG A 71 -0.44 -9.59 10.87
CA ARG A 71 -0.14 -10.49 9.75
C ARG A 71 -0.50 -11.95 10.06
N GLU A 72 -0.21 -12.41 11.28
CA GLU A 72 -0.54 -13.77 11.72
C GLU A 72 -2.05 -13.96 11.86
N SER A 73 -2.77 -12.97 12.39
CA SER A 73 -4.24 -13.00 12.49
C SER A 73 -4.95 -13.05 11.12
N TYR A 74 -4.34 -12.49 10.07
CA TYR A 74 -4.88 -12.53 8.71
C TYR A 74 -4.57 -13.84 7.97
N SER A 75 -3.58 -14.62 8.43
CA SER A 75 -3.26 -15.91 7.82
C SER A 75 -4.35 -16.94 8.16
N ARG A 76 -4.91 -17.58 7.14
CA ARG A 76 -6.06 -18.49 7.24
C ARG A 76 -5.75 -19.67 8.16
N THR A 77 -6.32 -19.69 9.37
CA THR A 77 -6.35 -20.87 10.25
C THR A 77 -7.74 -21.49 10.28
N GLN A 78 -7.87 -22.77 10.67
CA GLN A 78 -9.18 -23.44 10.76
C GLN A 78 -10.13 -22.75 11.75
N GLU A 79 -9.58 -22.09 12.76
CA GLU A 79 -10.33 -21.34 13.78
C GLU A 79 -10.87 -20.00 13.25
N ASN A 80 -10.17 -19.39 12.29
CA ASN A 80 -10.53 -18.08 11.74
C ASN A 80 -11.42 -18.15 10.50
N GLU A 81 -11.73 -19.34 9.99
CA GLU A 81 -12.57 -19.52 8.80
C GLU A 81 -14.05 -19.19 9.06
N ILE A 82 -14.47 -19.24 10.33
CA ILE A 82 -15.82 -18.87 10.78
C ILE A 82 -15.89 -17.36 11.11
N GLN A 83 -14.75 -16.70 11.31
CA GLN A 83 -14.69 -15.28 11.63
C GLN A 83 -14.58 -14.45 10.34
N GLN A 84 -15.44 -13.44 10.20
CA GLN A 84 -15.41 -12.53 9.06
C GLN A 84 -14.07 -11.78 9.05
N THR A 85 -13.18 -12.11 8.10
CA THR A 85 -11.84 -11.51 7.93
C THR A 85 -11.89 -9.98 7.83
N PHE A 86 -13.04 -9.43 7.41
CA PHE A 86 -13.29 -8.00 7.39
C PHE A 86 -14.53 -7.69 8.23
N PRO A 87 -14.37 -7.11 9.44
CA PRO A 87 -15.51 -6.68 10.24
C PRO A 87 -16.19 -5.46 9.61
N ARG A 88 -17.49 -5.32 9.79
CA ARG A 88 -18.24 -4.15 9.31
C ARG A 88 -17.92 -2.92 10.16
N LEU A 89 -17.84 -1.76 9.53
CA LEU A 89 -17.71 -0.48 10.22
C LEU A 89 -19.09 -0.07 10.80
N PRO A 90 -19.15 0.56 12.00
CA PRO A 90 -20.41 1.06 12.53
C PRO A 90 -21.08 2.04 11.55
N ASN A 91 -22.35 1.82 11.28
CA ASN A 91 -23.17 2.72 10.48
C ASN A 91 -24.34 3.22 11.34
N PRO A 92 -24.15 4.32 12.11
CA PRO A 92 -25.19 4.81 13.00
C PRO A 92 -26.37 5.37 12.22
N ASP A 93 -27.55 5.28 12.81
CA ASP A 93 -28.74 5.94 12.31
C ASP A 93 -28.75 7.41 12.72
N MET A 94 -29.07 8.27 11.77
CA MET A 94 -29.20 9.72 11.95
C MET A 94 -30.67 10.10 11.97
N VAL A 95 -31.02 11.10 12.78
CA VAL A 95 -32.38 11.62 12.88
C VAL A 95 -32.42 13.02 12.26
N MET A 96 -33.32 13.21 11.29
CA MET A 96 -33.64 14.52 10.74
C MET A 96 -35.03 14.96 11.18
N TYR A 97 -35.15 16.20 11.64
CA TYR A 97 -36.43 16.83 11.90
C TYR A 97 -36.84 17.69 10.70
N VAL A 98 -38.03 17.44 10.17
CA VAL A 98 -38.65 18.24 9.11
C VAL A 98 -39.60 19.23 9.77
N TYR A 99 -39.35 20.53 9.59
CA TYR A 99 -40.21 21.60 10.08
C TYR A 99 -41.56 21.60 9.31
N PRO A 100 -42.70 21.87 9.98
CA PRO A 100 -43.99 21.98 9.32
C PRO A 100 -43.98 23.03 8.20
N HIS A 101 -44.35 22.67 6.98
CA HIS A 101 -44.29 23.59 5.84
C HIS A 101 -45.44 23.35 4.86
N LEU A 102 -45.62 24.23 3.88
CA LEU A 102 -46.54 24.03 2.77
C LEU A 102 -45.79 23.40 1.60
N ALA A 103 -46.17 22.18 1.21
CA ALA A 103 -45.73 21.54 -0.03
C ALA A 103 -46.67 21.92 -1.18
N ASP A 104 -46.13 22.04 -2.40
CA ASP A 104 -46.89 22.39 -3.61
C ASP A 104 -47.81 23.62 -3.46
N GLY A 105 -47.36 24.59 -2.66
CA GLY A 105 -48.01 25.88 -2.44
C GLY A 105 -49.30 25.87 -1.61
N SER A 106 -49.88 24.70 -1.30
CA SER A 106 -51.18 24.63 -0.61
C SER A 106 -51.37 23.45 0.33
N THR A 107 -50.54 22.41 0.24
CA THR A 107 -50.70 21.20 1.04
C THR A 107 -49.90 21.34 2.34
N PRO A 108 -50.55 21.38 3.52
CA PRO A 108 -49.83 21.45 4.78
C PRO A 108 -49.17 20.11 5.10
N VAL A 109 -47.85 20.15 5.28
CA VAL A 109 -47.03 19.04 5.75
C VAL A 109 -46.74 19.28 7.24
N PRO A 110 -47.15 18.37 8.14
CA PRO A 110 -46.86 18.51 9.57
C PRO A 110 -45.36 18.33 9.84
N GLY A 111 -44.91 18.76 11.02
CA GLY A 111 -43.55 18.49 11.47
C GLY A 111 -43.40 17.03 11.88
N TYR A 112 -42.33 16.37 11.44
CA TYR A 112 -42.02 14.99 11.82
C TYR A 112 -40.52 14.74 11.82
N SER A 113 -40.11 13.73 12.59
CA SER A 113 -38.74 13.22 12.59
C SER A 113 -38.66 11.97 11.71
N THR A 114 -37.59 11.86 10.93
CA THR A 114 -37.28 10.68 10.11
C THR A 114 -35.88 10.17 10.46
N VAL A 115 -35.66 8.87 10.27
CA VAL A 115 -34.41 8.18 10.58
C VAL A 115 -33.80 7.66 9.28
N PHE A 116 -32.50 7.86 9.07
CA PHE A 116 -31.77 7.39 7.89
C PHE A 116 -30.33 7.01 8.26
N PRO A 117 -29.70 6.05 7.55
CA PRO A 117 -28.35 5.62 7.88
C PRO A 117 -27.31 6.69 7.52
N PHE A 118 -26.23 6.79 8.31
CA PHE A 118 -25.13 7.73 8.04
C PHE A 118 -24.40 7.43 6.72
N TYR A 119 -24.19 6.14 6.40
CA TYR A 119 -23.66 5.66 5.13
C TYR A 119 -24.73 4.94 4.31
N SER A 120 -24.72 5.15 2.99
CA SER A 120 -25.64 4.47 2.06
C SER A 120 -25.32 2.99 1.84
N GLN A 121 -24.12 2.55 2.23
CA GLN A 121 -23.61 1.20 2.04
C GLN A 121 -22.93 0.73 3.31
N VAL A 122 -22.95 -0.58 3.55
CA VAL A 122 -22.16 -1.19 4.62
C VAL A 122 -20.69 -1.17 4.21
N GLN A 123 -19.88 -0.45 4.97
CA GLN A 123 -18.43 -0.43 4.79
C GLN A 123 -17.77 -1.53 5.62
N TYR A 124 -16.73 -2.13 5.09
CA TYR A 124 -15.91 -3.13 5.79
C TYR A 124 -14.58 -2.49 6.17
N ALA A 125 -14.13 -2.73 7.40
CA ALA A 125 -12.87 -2.22 7.90
C ALA A 125 -11.71 -3.05 7.34
N LEU A 126 -10.62 -2.39 6.95
CA LEU A 126 -9.35 -3.04 6.66
C LEU A 126 -8.66 -3.49 7.96
N PRO A 127 -7.68 -4.41 7.88
CA PRO A 127 -6.91 -4.82 9.05
C PRO A 127 -6.26 -3.62 9.74
N GLY A 128 -6.54 -3.46 11.04
CA GLY A 128 -6.02 -2.37 11.86
C GLY A 128 -6.82 -1.06 11.83
N GLU A 129 -7.87 -0.93 11.00
CA GLU A 129 -8.72 0.28 10.98
C GLU A 129 -9.77 0.32 12.09
N ARG A 130 -10.15 -0.83 12.64
CA ARG A 130 -11.15 -0.91 13.70
C ARG A 130 -10.47 -0.84 15.08
N THR A 131 -10.74 0.24 15.82
CA THR A 131 -10.19 0.49 17.17
C THR A 131 -11.10 -0.03 18.29
N GLU A 132 -12.36 -0.38 17.97
CA GLU A 132 -13.36 -0.79 18.96
C GLU A 132 -13.41 -2.32 19.07
N ASP A 133 -12.99 -2.85 20.22
CA ASP A 133 -13.18 -4.24 20.64
C ASP A 133 -14.69 -4.57 20.76
N LEU A 134 -15.03 -5.81 20.41
CA LEU A 134 -16.40 -6.36 20.45
C LEU A 134 -16.98 -6.44 21.86
#